data_AF-F2NXK3-F1
#
_entry.id   AF-F2NXK3-F1
#
_cell.length_a   1.000
_cell.length_b   1.000
_cell.length_c   1.000
_cell.angle_alpha   90.00
_cell.angle_beta   90.00
_cell.angle_gamma   90.00
#
_symmetry.space_group_name_H-M   'P 1'
#
loop_
_entity.id
_entity.type
_entity.pdbx_description
1 polymer ?
#
loop_
_entity_poly.entity_id
_entity_poly.type
_entity_poly.pdbx_seq_one_letter_code
_entity_poly.pdbx_strand_id
1 'polypeptide(L)'
;MKLFTSIFLFALISVSAVFSQSAEIVEKTVSTEKLTYGTAAYFTAVAMGYISDDDSEEDAVDAWKKIGEQYSKPAIKAEISADDFINFENLAWLCYFTWNVPDSLMMKFFPSPRYAFKQLRNGGVISTSFDPKRIPTGREFLNVVTDCIDFYEVRN
;
A
#
# COMPACT_ATOMS: atom_id res chain seq x y z
N MET A 1 46.11 5.64 2.77
CA MET A 1 45.52 4.53 2.00
C MET A 1 44.65 3.62 2.85
N LYS A 2 45.14 3.00 3.95
CA LYS A 2 44.35 2.10 4.81
C LYS A 2 43.08 2.71 5.42
N LEU A 3 43.10 4.00 5.78
CA LEU A 3 41.93 4.70 6.32
C LEU A 3 40.83 4.92 5.26
N PHE A 4 41.23 5.24 4.03
CA PHE A 4 40.31 5.40 2.89
C PHE A 4 39.68 4.06 2.48
N THR A 5 40.45 2.96 2.48
CA THR A 5 39.89 1.64 2.24
C THR A 5 38.93 1.19 3.35
N SER A 6 39.18 1.53 4.61
CA SER A 6 38.27 1.19 5.72
C SER A 6 36.95 1.95 5.67
N ILE A 7 36.98 3.25 5.32
CA ILE A 7 35.77 4.07 5.15
C ILE A 7 34.95 3.56 3.96
N PHE A 8 35.61 3.20 2.85
CA PHE A 8 34.94 2.66 1.67
C PHE A 8 34.30 1.29 1.95
N LEU A 9 34.97 0.43 2.74
CA LEU A 9 34.44 -0.86 3.16
C LEU A 9 33.23 -0.71 4.09
N PHE A 10 33.27 0.25 5.01
CA PHE A 10 32.15 0.53 5.92
C PHE A 10 30.94 1.08 5.16
N ALA A 11 31.16 1.98 4.19
CA ALA A 11 30.10 2.49 3.32
C ALA A 11 29.46 1.39 2.47
N LEU A 12 30.24 0.42 1.97
CA LEU A 12 29.72 -0.72 1.20
C LEU A 12 28.82 -1.65 2.04
N ILE A 13 29.16 -1.85 3.32
CA ILE A 13 28.39 -2.72 4.23
C ILE A 13 27.06 -2.05 4.65
N SER A 14 27.05 -0.73 4.82
CA SER A 14 25.83 0.01 5.16
C SER A 14 24.79 -0.03 4.04
N VAL A 15 25.21 0.00 2.77
CA VAL A 15 24.28 -0.08 1.62
C VAL A 15 23.59 -1.44 1.55
N SER A 16 24.25 -2.54 1.92
CA SER A 16 23.63 -3.88 1.93
C SER A 16 22.58 -4.08 3.02
N ALA A 17 22.65 -3.35 4.14
CA ALA A 17 21.68 -3.47 5.22
C ALA A 17 20.30 -2.88 4.83
N VAL A 18 20.30 -1.81 4.01
CA VAL A 18 19.06 -1.12 3.58
C VAL A 18 18.21 -2.01 2.68
N PHE A 19 18.82 -2.74 1.73
CA PHE A 19 18.09 -3.66 0.85
C PHE A 19 17.52 -4.90 1.57
N SER A 20 18.00 -5.21 2.78
CA SER A 20 17.53 -6.39 3.53
C SER A 20 16.14 -6.19 4.12
N GLN A 21 15.81 -5.00 4.62
CA GLN A 21 14.55 -4.73 5.30
C GLN A 21 13.36 -4.76 4.34
N SER A 22 13.47 -4.08 3.18
CA SER A 22 12.41 -4.08 2.17
C SER A 22 12.17 -5.49 1.61
N ALA A 23 13.23 -6.29 1.46
CA ALA A 23 13.10 -7.69 1.03
C ALA A 23 12.37 -8.57 2.06
N GLU A 24 12.67 -8.40 3.36
CA GLU A 24 12.00 -9.11 4.45
C GLU A 24 10.50 -8.79 4.51
N ILE A 25 10.12 -7.53 4.32
CA ILE A 25 8.71 -7.11 4.30
C ILE A 25 7.96 -7.73 3.12
N VAL A 26 8.57 -7.78 1.93
CA VAL A 26 7.99 -8.46 0.77
C VAL A 26 7.83 -9.95 1.04
N GLU A 27 8.85 -10.61 1.59
CA GLU A 27 8.80 -12.05 1.92
C GLU A 27 7.70 -12.35 2.95
N LYS A 28 7.65 -11.58 4.05
CA LYS A 28 6.60 -11.65 5.07
C LYS A 28 5.22 -11.49 4.43
N THR A 29 5.07 -10.52 3.54
CA THR A 29 3.81 -10.24 2.84
C THR A 29 3.40 -11.44 1.97
N VAL A 30 4.29 -11.99 1.15
CA VAL A 30 3.99 -13.15 0.29
C VAL A 30 3.47 -14.35 1.11
N SER A 31 4.00 -14.54 2.32
CA SER A 31 3.60 -15.65 3.21
C SER A 31 2.31 -15.39 4.01
N THR A 32 1.77 -14.18 3.99
CA THR A 32 0.63 -13.78 4.83
C THR A 32 -0.70 -14.34 4.31
N GLU A 33 -1.43 -15.05 5.17
CA GLU A 33 -2.78 -15.58 4.85
C GLU A 33 -3.88 -14.54 4.98
N LYS A 34 -3.73 -13.55 5.87
CA LYS A 34 -4.70 -12.49 6.12
C LYS A 34 -4.00 -11.14 6.21
N LEU A 35 -4.23 -10.30 5.21
CA LEU A 35 -3.61 -8.99 5.14
C LEU A 35 -4.14 -8.07 6.26
N THR A 36 -3.22 -7.32 6.87
CA THR A 36 -3.53 -6.27 7.83
C THR A 36 -3.52 -4.89 7.18
N TYR A 37 -4.11 -3.91 7.86
CA TYR A 37 -3.99 -2.51 7.48
C TYR A 37 -2.55 -2.04 7.51
N GLY A 38 -1.75 -2.50 8.48
CA GLY A 38 -0.33 -2.16 8.62
C GLY A 38 0.46 -2.49 7.35
N THR A 39 0.38 -3.74 6.90
CA THR A 39 1.07 -4.17 5.68
C THR A 39 0.57 -3.39 4.46
N ALA A 40 -0.75 -3.27 4.26
CA ALA A 40 -1.28 -2.53 3.11
C ALA A 40 -0.88 -1.05 3.12
N ALA A 41 -0.96 -0.40 4.28
CA ALA A 41 -0.62 0.99 4.49
C ALA A 41 0.88 1.23 4.27
N TYR A 42 1.75 0.33 4.73
CA TYR A 42 3.20 0.45 4.54
C TYR A 42 3.55 0.57 3.05
N PHE A 43 3.13 -0.40 2.23
CA PHE A 43 3.43 -0.39 0.79
C PHE A 43 2.88 0.86 0.10
N THR A 44 1.65 1.27 0.41
CA THR A 44 1.05 2.44 -0.24
C THR A 44 1.62 3.75 0.28
N ALA A 45 2.00 3.84 1.56
CA ALA A 45 2.62 5.04 2.13
C ALA A 45 4.05 5.23 1.62
N VAL A 46 4.82 4.15 1.48
CA VAL A 46 6.14 4.17 0.83
C VAL A 46 6.01 4.61 -0.63
N ALA A 47 5.05 4.04 -1.38
CA ALA A 47 4.82 4.42 -2.78
C ALA A 47 4.48 5.91 -2.94
N MET A 48 3.76 6.49 -1.98
CA MET A 48 3.41 7.91 -1.96
C MET A 48 4.52 8.82 -1.38
N GLY A 49 5.61 8.25 -0.87
CA GLY A 49 6.67 8.99 -0.17
C GLY A 49 6.21 9.63 1.13
N TYR A 50 5.17 9.08 1.77
CA TYR A 50 4.65 9.57 3.05
C TYR A 50 5.47 9.09 4.25
N ILE A 51 6.13 7.95 4.08
CA ILE A 51 7.06 7.33 5.03
C ILE A 51 8.29 6.84 4.26
N SER A 52 9.38 6.54 4.95
CA SER A 52 10.53 5.83 4.38
C SER A 52 10.44 4.32 4.62
N ASP A 53 11.25 3.54 3.90
CA ASP A 53 11.28 2.08 4.01
C ASP A 53 11.62 1.57 5.43
N ASP A 54 12.26 2.39 6.26
CA ASP A 54 12.64 2.06 7.64
C ASP A 54 11.55 2.37 8.68
N ASP A 55 10.49 3.08 8.30
CA ASP A 55 9.36 3.38 9.18
C ASP A 55 8.48 2.14 9.43
N SER A 56 7.70 2.16 10.51
CA SER A 56 6.88 1.02 10.92
C SER A 56 5.54 0.93 10.16
N GLU A 57 4.89 -0.24 10.24
CA GLU A 57 3.52 -0.44 9.76
C GLU A 57 2.53 0.49 10.51
N GLU A 58 2.78 0.81 11.77
CA GLU A 58 2.03 1.78 12.57
C GLU A 58 2.20 3.21 12.06
N ASP A 59 3.44 3.62 11.76
CA ASP A 59 3.73 4.95 11.19
C ASP A 59 3.00 5.12 9.85
N ALA A 60 2.97 4.07 9.03
CA ALA A 60 2.25 4.04 7.76
C ALA A 60 0.75 4.26 7.94
N VAL A 61 0.13 3.55 8.89
CA VAL A 61 -1.29 3.72 9.20
C VAL A 61 -1.58 5.13 9.71
N ASP A 62 -0.73 5.66 10.57
CA ASP A 62 -0.90 7.01 11.10
C ASP A 62 -0.67 8.10 10.04
N ALA A 63 0.21 7.88 9.07
CA ALA A 63 0.33 8.73 7.89
C ALA A 63 -0.99 8.75 7.10
N TRP A 64 -1.55 7.57 6.79
CA TRP A 64 -2.83 7.47 6.07
C TRP A 64 -4.04 7.98 6.84
N LYS A 65 -4.03 7.99 8.18
CA LYS A 65 -5.07 8.64 8.99
C LYS A 65 -5.03 10.17 8.85
N LYS A 66 -3.83 10.75 8.74
CA LYS A 66 -3.61 12.18 8.53
C LYS A 66 -3.96 12.60 7.09
N ILE A 67 -3.89 11.66 6.15
CA ILE A 67 -4.11 11.89 4.73
C ILE A 67 -5.57 11.54 4.39
N GLY A 68 -6.39 12.57 4.41
CA GLY A 68 -7.85 12.43 4.37
C GLY A 68 -8.63 13.70 4.10
N GLU A 69 -7.98 14.85 4.18
CA GLU A 69 -8.64 16.15 4.03
C GLU A 69 -8.95 16.47 2.56
N GLN A 70 -8.14 15.97 1.61
CA GLN A 70 -8.28 16.27 0.17
C GLN A 70 -9.65 15.85 -0.41
N TYR A 71 -10.29 14.80 0.14
CA TYR A 71 -11.61 14.32 -0.29
C TYR A 71 -12.66 14.37 0.82
N SER A 72 -12.41 15.12 1.89
CA SER A 72 -13.28 15.21 3.08
C SER A 72 -13.59 13.86 3.74
N LYS A 73 -12.75 12.84 3.51
CA LYS A 73 -12.83 11.51 4.13
C LYS A 73 -11.44 10.92 4.27
N PRO A 74 -11.10 10.37 5.45
CA PRO A 74 -9.82 9.74 5.65
C PRO A 74 -9.70 8.42 4.86
N ALA A 75 -8.48 8.14 4.39
CA ALA A 75 -8.16 6.87 3.76
C ALA A 75 -8.26 5.71 4.76
N ILE A 76 -7.79 5.94 6.00
CA ILE A 76 -7.95 5.02 7.13
C ILE A 76 -8.64 5.75 8.27
N LYS A 77 -9.66 5.12 8.87
CA LYS A 77 -10.38 5.72 9.99
C LYS A 77 -9.52 5.75 11.26
N ALA A 78 -9.79 6.71 12.14
CA ALA A 78 -8.99 6.95 13.34
C ALA A 78 -8.89 5.73 14.27
N GLU A 79 -9.96 4.94 14.37
CA GLU A 79 -10.06 3.76 15.24
C GLU A 79 -9.31 2.53 14.74
N ILE A 80 -8.84 2.51 13.48
CA ILE A 80 -8.16 1.36 12.89
C ILE A 80 -6.70 1.31 13.34
N SER A 81 -6.26 0.14 13.79
CA SER A 81 -4.88 -0.18 14.14
C SER A 81 -4.15 -0.89 12.99
N ALA A 82 -2.81 -0.95 13.08
CA ALA A 82 -1.99 -1.66 12.10
C ALA A 82 -2.29 -3.17 12.05
N ASP A 83 -2.62 -3.77 13.18
CA ASP A 83 -2.92 -5.21 13.30
C ASP A 83 -4.31 -5.60 12.78
N ASP A 84 -5.21 -4.63 12.56
CA ASP A 84 -6.55 -4.91 12.08
C ASP A 84 -6.52 -5.47 10.65
N PHE A 85 -7.38 -6.45 10.36
CA PHE A 85 -7.47 -7.00 9.01
C PHE A 85 -8.14 -6.01 8.05
N ILE A 86 -7.57 -5.89 6.86
CA ILE A 86 -8.14 -5.10 5.77
C ILE A 86 -8.88 -6.04 4.80
N ASN A 87 -10.04 -5.61 4.30
CA ASN A 87 -10.78 -6.35 3.26
C ASN A 87 -10.54 -5.73 1.88
N PHE A 88 -10.99 -6.40 0.82
CA PHE A 88 -10.79 -5.89 -0.54
C PHE A 88 -11.42 -4.52 -0.80
N GLU A 89 -12.55 -4.17 -0.16
CA GLU A 89 -13.11 -2.82 -0.32
C GLU A 89 -12.17 -1.73 0.19
N ASN A 90 -11.62 -1.94 1.38
CA ASN A 90 -10.74 -0.98 2.00
C ASN A 90 -9.34 -1.01 1.37
N LEU A 91 -8.89 -2.16 0.86
CA LEU A 91 -7.67 -2.24 0.05
C LEU A 91 -7.85 -1.41 -1.24
N ALA A 92 -8.96 -1.59 -1.96
CA ALA A 92 -9.25 -0.81 -3.15
C ALA A 92 -9.32 0.69 -2.87
N TRP A 93 -9.83 1.07 -1.69
CA TRP A 93 -9.85 2.46 -1.22
C TRP A 93 -8.46 3.05 -1.04
N LEU A 94 -7.51 2.30 -0.44
CA LEU A 94 -6.12 2.73 -0.36
C LEU A 94 -5.47 2.84 -1.75
N CYS A 95 -5.68 1.82 -2.59
CA CYS A 95 -5.14 1.81 -3.94
C CYS A 95 -5.61 3.01 -4.77
N TYR A 96 -6.87 3.39 -4.61
CA TYR A 96 -7.46 4.54 -5.28
C TYR A 96 -6.69 5.84 -5.04
N PHE A 97 -6.32 6.10 -3.78
CA PHE A 97 -5.56 7.30 -3.41
C PHE A 97 -4.09 7.23 -3.79
N THR A 98 -3.55 6.03 -3.94
CA THR A 98 -2.12 5.82 -4.16
C THR A 98 -1.78 6.01 -5.64
N TRP A 99 -2.52 5.38 -6.55
CA TRP A 99 -2.11 5.28 -7.97
C TRP A 99 -2.88 6.18 -8.93
N ASN A 100 -3.21 7.42 -8.52
CA ASN A 100 -3.86 8.42 -9.39
C ASN A 100 -5.08 7.89 -10.17
N VAL A 101 -5.89 7.05 -9.53
CA VAL A 101 -7.03 6.41 -10.18
C VAL A 101 -8.04 7.50 -10.60
N PRO A 102 -8.37 7.65 -11.91
CA PRO A 102 -9.25 8.73 -12.36
C PRO A 102 -10.64 8.63 -11.74
N ASP A 103 -11.24 9.72 -11.26
CA ASP A 103 -12.54 9.64 -10.62
C ASP A 103 -13.65 9.09 -11.56
N SER A 104 -14.24 7.94 -11.21
CA SER A 104 -15.51 7.53 -11.81
C SER A 104 -16.65 8.43 -11.36
N LEU A 105 -17.75 8.46 -12.12
CA LEU A 105 -18.94 9.26 -11.77
C LEU A 105 -19.42 8.97 -10.33
N MET A 106 -19.40 7.69 -9.92
CA MET A 106 -19.82 7.30 -8.57
C MET A 106 -18.82 7.75 -7.51
N MET A 107 -17.52 7.73 -7.79
CA MET A 107 -16.49 8.24 -6.89
C MET A 107 -16.59 9.76 -6.68
N LYS A 108 -16.95 10.52 -7.73
CA LYS A 108 -17.17 11.98 -7.62
C LYS A 108 -18.31 12.34 -6.67
N PHE A 109 -19.43 11.61 -6.74
CA PHE A 109 -20.62 11.93 -5.95
C PHE A 109 -20.69 11.21 -4.60
N PHE A 110 -20.14 10.00 -4.52
CA PHE A 110 -20.27 9.12 -3.36
C PHE A 110 -18.94 8.45 -3.01
N PRO A 111 -17.87 9.22 -2.68
CA PRO A 111 -16.57 8.64 -2.37
C PRO A 111 -16.69 7.64 -1.20
N SER A 112 -16.38 6.37 -1.47
CA SER A 112 -16.41 5.30 -0.49
C SER A 112 -15.63 4.07 -0.94
N PRO A 113 -15.18 3.21 0.01
CA PRO A 113 -14.49 1.96 -0.30
C PRO A 113 -15.26 1.05 -1.28
N ARG A 114 -16.59 1.00 -1.14
CA ARG A 114 -17.47 0.25 -2.04
C ARG A 114 -17.34 0.69 -3.50
N TYR A 115 -17.26 1.99 -3.76
CA TYR A 115 -17.17 2.51 -5.13
C TYR A 115 -15.76 2.45 -5.69
N ALA A 116 -14.72 2.60 -4.86
CA ALA A 116 -13.34 2.30 -5.25
C ALA A 116 -13.21 0.83 -5.68
N PHE A 117 -13.72 -0.12 -4.87
CA PHE A 117 -13.73 -1.54 -5.23
C PHE A 117 -14.45 -1.82 -6.54
N LYS A 118 -15.65 -1.27 -6.72
CA LYS A 118 -16.39 -1.42 -7.98
C LYS A 118 -15.60 -0.87 -9.17
N GLN A 119 -14.94 0.26 -8.99
CA GLN A 119 -14.17 0.89 -10.04
C GLN A 119 -12.95 0.05 -10.43
N LEU A 120 -12.12 -0.36 -9.47
CA LEU A 120 -10.94 -1.20 -9.73
C LEU A 120 -11.34 -2.56 -10.32
N ARG A 121 -12.45 -3.14 -9.85
CA ARG A 121 -13.00 -4.37 -10.42
C ARG A 121 -13.47 -4.21 -11.87
N ASN A 122 -14.15 -3.12 -12.18
CA ASN A 122 -14.58 -2.83 -13.55
C ASN A 122 -13.39 -2.53 -14.48
N GLY A 123 -12.29 -2.01 -13.94
CA GLY A 123 -11.01 -1.81 -14.65
C GLY A 123 -10.20 -3.09 -14.85
N GLY A 124 -10.59 -4.21 -14.24
CA GLY A 124 -9.87 -5.48 -14.32
C GLY A 124 -8.74 -5.66 -13.30
N VAL A 125 -8.49 -4.66 -12.45
CA VAL A 125 -7.45 -4.67 -11.40
C VAL A 125 -7.81 -5.59 -10.22
N ILE A 126 -9.11 -5.75 -9.96
CA ILE A 126 -9.60 -6.70 -8.95
C ILE A 126 -10.47 -7.73 -9.64
N SER A 127 -10.22 -9.01 -9.37
CA SER A 127 -11.01 -10.11 -9.93
C SER A 127 -12.51 -9.97 -9.63
N THR A 128 -13.34 -10.27 -10.62
CA THR A 128 -14.80 -10.27 -10.48
C THR A 128 -15.32 -11.33 -9.51
N SER A 129 -14.53 -12.35 -9.23
CA SER A 129 -14.86 -13.42 -8.28
C SER A 129 -14.60 -13.06 -6.81
N PHE A 130 -13.89 -11.96 -6.53
CA PHE A 130 -13.54 -11.60 -5.16
C PHE A 130 -14.73 -10.99 -4.41
N ASP A 131 -14.98 -11.52 -3.21
CA ASP A 131 -15.93 -10.93 -2.27
C ASP A 131 -15.33 -9.63 -1.67
N PRO A 132 -16.02 -8.49 -1.80
CA PRO A 132 -15.58 -7.20 -1.24
C PRO A 132 -15.22 -7.23 0.26
N LYS A 133 -15.87 -8.09 1.05
CA LYS A 133 -15.67 -8.18 2.51
C LYS A 133 -14.65 -9.23 2.91
N ARG A 134 -14.15 -10.03 1.97
CA ARG A 134 -13.09 -11.00 2.23
C ARG A 134 -11.78 -10.29 2.51
N ILE A 135 -11.00 -10.88 3.42
CA ILE A 135 -9.63 -10.48 3.71
C ILE A 135 -8.72 -11.10 2.64
N PRO A 136 -7.94 -10.30 1.89
CA PRO A 136 -6.98 -10.82 0.92
C PRO A 136 -5.83 -11.54 1.62
N THR A 137 -5.25 -12.51 0.93
CA THR A 137 -3.89 -12.98 1.23
C THR A 137 -2.87 -11.95 0.78
N GLY A 138 -1.64 -12.01 1.28
CA GLY A 138 -0.60 -11.07 0.86
C GLY A 138 -0.19 -11.24 -0.62
N ARG A 139 -0.33 -12.43 -1.21
CA ARG A 139 -0.15 -12.61 -2.66
C ARG A 139 -1.24 -11.92 -3.47
N GLU A 140 -2.50 -12.02 -3.04
CA GLU A 140 -3.60 -11.31 -3.70
C GLU A 140 -3.44 -9.81 -3.60
N PHE A 141 -2.96 -9.32 -2.45
CA PHE A 141 -2.59 -7.93 -2.26
C PHE A 141 -1.53 -7.45 -3.25
N LEU A 142 -0.38 -8.15 -3.30
CA LEU A 142 0.71 -7.78 -4.19
C LEU A 142 0.26 -7.78 -5.67
N ASN A 143 -0.56 -8.76 -6.07
CA ASN A 143 -1.13 -8.77 -7.42
C ASN A 143 -2.00 -7.54 -7.69
N VAL A 144 -2.89 -7.16 -6.77
CA VAL A 144 -3.74 -5.96 -6.91
C VAL A 144 -2.89 -4.69 -6.99
N VAL A 145 -1.81 -4.59 -6.20
CA VAL A 145 -0.87 -3.47 -6.24
C VAL A 145 -0.16 -3.40 -7.59
N THR A 146 0.39 -4.52 -8.08
CA THR A 146 1.02 -4.59 -9.40
C THR A 146 0.04 -4.19 -10.51
N ASP A 147 -1.19 -4.71 -10.46
CA ASP A 147 -2.23 -4.37 -11.44
C ASP A 147 -2.61 -2.88 -11.38
N CYS A 148 -2.61 -2.26 -10.18
CA CYS A 148 -2.82 -0.81 -10.05
C CYS A 148 -1.70 0.00 -10.70
N ILE A 149 -0.44 -0.37 -10.45
CA ILE A 149 0.74 0.28 -11.04
C ILE A 149 0.67 0.18 -12.57
N ASP A 150 0.51 -1.04 -13.08
CA ASP A 150 0.49 -1.31 -14.53
C ASP A 150 -0.67 -0.59 -15.22
N PHE A 151 -1.83 -0.51 -14.57
CA PHE A 151 -3.01 0.09 -15.18
C PHE A 151 -3.07 1.61 -15.04
N TYR A 152 -2.66 2.18 -13.91
CA TYR A 152 -2.88 3.60 -13.62
C TYR A 152 -1.61 4.43 -13.55
N GLU A 153 -0.48 3.86 -13.11
CA GLU A 153 0.78 4.60 -13.04
C GLU A 153 1.48 4.65 -14.40
N VAL A 154 1.58 3.51 -15.09
CA VAL A 154 2.27 3.42 -16.40
C VAL A 154 1.50 4.09 -17.55
N ARG A 155 0.18 4.27 -17.40
CA ARG A 155 -0.70 4.79 -18.47
C ARG A 155 -0.95 6.30 -18.39
N ASN A 156 -0.39 6.98 -17.40
CA ASN A 156 -0.42 8.44 -17.23
C ASN A 156 0.95 9.06 -17.56
#